data_AF-K2SQE7-F1
#
_entry.id   AF-K2SQE7-F1
#
_cell.length_a   1.000
_cell.length_b   1.000
_cell.length_c   1.000
_cell.angle_alpha   90.00
_cell.angle_beta   90.00
_cell.angle_gamma   90.00
#
_symmetry.space_group_name_H-M   'P 1'
#
loop_
_entity.id
_entity.type
_entity.pdbx_description
1 polymer ?
#
loop_
_entity_poly.entity_id
_entity_poly.type
_entity_poly.pdbx_seq_one_letter_code
_entity_poly.pdbx_strand_id
1 'polypeptide(L)'
;MGDRTSKWMKDIIASKSGLDKTKKGSAYNIFAPILPISKELQSWYLDALVDEMKPSISGLALYDSASLGDIPDELSELPRLALENPATPQKVLHAISLGTDLFTIPFVSQATDAGIVLDFEFPVKTASITARAERKPLGIDFWLPQHAADLSPLTPGCECYACTKHHRAYLQHLLVAKEMLGWVLIQVHNHHVMDLFFAGVRESIEKGTFEENRAAFERVYADQLPEKTGQGPRLRGYQFTSSGPGEAKKNPSAYKMLDEGKEVLEESVTPGSATNAKDLEEKGFAELQKS
;
A
#
# COMPACT_ATOMS: atom_id res chain seq x y z
N MET A 1 24.69 15.96 0.29
CA MET A 1 23.88 14.72 0.46
C MET A 1 24.41 13.60 -0.44
N GLY A 2 24.88 13.92 -1.66
CA GLY A 2 25.60 13.00 -2.55
C GLY A 2 26.83 12.32 -1.92
N ASP A 3 27.71 13.07 -1.24
CA ASP A 3 28.96 12.50 -0.68
C ASP A 3 28.74 11.34 0.32
N ARG A 4 27.73 11.49 1.19
CA ARG A 4 27.36 10.43 2.15
C ARG A 4 26.84 9.20 1.41
N THR A 5 26.00 9.41 0.40
CA THR A 5 25.42 8.34 -0.41
C THR A 5 26.50 7.59 -1.20
N SER A 6 27.44 8.32 -1.82
CA SER A 6 28.61 7.73 -2.50
C SER A 6 29.43 6.86 -1.56
N LYS A 7 29.73 7.36 -0.35
CA LYS A 7 30.44 6.58 0.67
C LYS A 7 29.68 5.30 1.05
N TRP A 8 28.38 5.41 1.34
CA TRP A 8 27.56 4.25 1.70
C TRP A 8 27.48 3.23 0.56
N MET A 9 27.40 3.68 -0.69
CA MET A 9 27.44 2.80 -1.85
C MET A 9 28.76 2.04 -1.94
N LYS A 10 29.90 2.73 -1.78
CA LYS A 10 31.24 2.09 -1.75
C LYS A 10 31.33 1.06 -0.61
N ASP A 11 30.85 1.40 0.58
CA ASP A 11 30.83 0.49 1.74
C ASP A 11 29.96 -0.75 1.49
N ILE A 12 28.78 -0.60 0.89
CA ILE A 12 27.88 -1.72 0.55
C ILE A 12 28.49 -2.60 -0.55
N ILE A 13 29.10 -2.01 -1.57
CA ILE A 13 29.77 -2.74 -2.66
C ILE A 13 30.97 -3.52 -2.10
N ALA A 14 31.79 -2.90 -1.25
CA ALA A 14 32.94 -3.56 -0.63
C ALA A 14 32.51 -4.73 0.27
N SER A 15 31.45 -4.51 1.06
CA SER A 15 30.90 -5.52 1.96
C SER A 15 30.16 -6.66 1.24
N LYS A 16 29.83 -6.53 -0.05
CA LYS A 16 29.26 -7.61 -0.88
C LYS A 16 30.09 -8.89 -0.85
N SER A 17 31.41 -8.76 -0.84
CA SER A 17 32.35 -9.89 -0.72
C SER A 17 32.40 -10.52 0.69
N GLY A 18 32.02 -9.76 1.72
CA GLY A 18 32.09 -10.16 3.13
C GLY A 18 30.77 -10.69 3.71
N LEU A 19 29.62 -10.17 3.27
CA LEU A 19 28.29 -10.61 3.69
C LEU A 19 27.97 -12.05 3.24
N ASP A 20 28.55 -12.47 2.11
CA ASP A 20 28.34 -13.77 1.46
C ASP A 20 28.83 -14.96 2.31
N LYS A 21 29.64 -14.70 3.35
CA LYS A 21 30.16 -15.75 4.25
C LYS A 21 29.12 -16.29 5.24
N THR A 22 28.02 -15.56 5.49
CA THR A 22 27.07 -15.90 6.57
C THR A 22 25.85 -16.71 6.08
N LYS A 23 25.57 -16.70 4.78
CA LYS A 23 24.54 -17.55 4.16
C LYS A 23 25.01 -18.02 2.79
N LYS A 24 25.37 -19.31 2.68
CA LYS A 24 25.60 -20.01 1.42
C LYS A 24 24.45 -19.68 0.42
N GLY A 25 24.71 -18.80 -0.54
CA GLY A 25 23.87 -18.66 -1.75
C GLY A 25 22.90 -17.47 -1.83
N SER A 26 23.02 -16.40 -1.02
CA SER A 26 22.17 -15.21 -1.19
C SER A 26 22.92 -14.06 -1.89
N ALA A 27 23.12 -14.18 -3.21
CA ALA A 27 23.56 -13.06 -4.02
C ALA A 27 22.45 -11.99 -4.03
N TYR A 28 22.72 -10.82 -3.43
CA TYR A 28 21.80 -9.70 -3.47
C TYR A 28 22.17 -8.72 -4.59
N ASN A 29 21.14 -8.17 -5.23
CA ASN A 29 21.26 -7.12 -6.24
C ASN A 29 21.28 -5.76 -5.58
N ILE A 30 22.15 -4.86 -6.06
CA ILE A 30 22.32 -3.53 -5.49
C ILE A 30 21.64 -2.53 -6.43
N PHE A 31 20.65 -1.80 -5.93
CA PHE A 31 20.04 -0.70 -6.66
C PHE A 31 20.63 0.62 -6.14
N ALA A 32 21.23 1.41 -7.04
CA ALA A 32 21.82 2.68 -6.66
C ALA A 32 20.72 3.74 -6.48
N PRO A 33 20.64 4.42 -5.34
CA PRO A 33 19.64 5.47 -5.14
C PRO A 33 19.95 6.69 -6.00
N ILE A 34 18.96 7.19 -6.74
CA ILE A 34 19.01 8.52 -7.38
C ILE A 34 18.30 9.48 -6.43
N LEU A 35 19.01 10.50 -5.97
CA LEU A 35 18.52 11.37 -4.91
C LEU A 35 17.51 12.37 -5.47
N PRO A 36 16.45 12.73 -4.71
CA PRO A 36 15.46 13.74 -5.10
C PRO A 36 16.02 15.16 -4.88
N ILE A 37 17.16 15.45 -5.50
CA ILE A 37 17.85 16.75 -5.49
C ILE A 37 18.27 17.08 -6.92
N SER A 38 18.56 18.35 -7.19
CA SER A 38 18.94 18.76 -8.54
C SER A 38 20.22 18.06 -9.01
N LYS A 39 20.33 17.83 -10.32
CA LYS A 39 21.48 17.20 -10.97
C LYS A 39 22.81 17.81 -10.54
N GLU A 40 22.89 19.13 -10.40
CA GLU A 40 24.14 19.82 -10.05
C GLU A 40 24.65 19.36 -8.68
N LEU A 41 23.75 19.18 -7.71
CA LEU A 41 24.07 18.80 -6.33
C LEU A 41 24.43 17.32 -6.17
N GLN A 42 24.10 16.47 -7.14
CA GLN A 42 24.46 15.04 -7.16
C GLN A 42 25.39 14.63 -8.30
N SER A 43 25.88 15.58 -9.09
CA SER A 43 26.77 15.36 -10.24
C SER A 43 27.94 14.45 -9.91
N TRP A 44 28.72 14.78 -8.87
CA TRP A 44 29.85 13.94 -8.43
C TRP A 44 29.47 12.52 -8.03
N TYR A 45 28.24 12.32 -7.53
CA TYR A 45 27.76 10.99 -7.20
C TYR A 45 27.36 10.22 -8.46
N LEU A 46 26.70 10.88 -9.42
CA LEU A 46 26.36 10.29 -10.72
C LEU A 46 27.62 9.92 -11.51
N ASP A 47 28.63 10.79 -11.53
CA ASP A 47 29.92 10.52 -12.17
C ASP A 47 30.60 9.31 -11.51
N ALA A 48 30.65 9.28 -10.18
CA ALA A 48 31.20 8.13 -9.45
C ALA A 48 30.40 6.83 -9.70
N LEU A 49 29.07 6.91 -9.88
CA LEU A 49 28.26 5.75 -10.25
C LEU A 49 28.67 5.21 -11.62
N VAL A 50 28.86 6.07 -12.60
CA VAL A 50 29.24 5.70 -13.97
C VAL A 50 30.66 5.15 -14.02
N ASP A 51 31.61 5.86 -13.42
CA ASP A 51 33.05 5.58 -13.56
C ASP A 51 33.51 4.42 -12.66
N GLU A 52 33.02 4.35 -11.42
CA GLU A 52 33.54 3.41 -10.42
C GLU A 52 32.57 2.26 -10.10
N MET A 53 31.26 2.51 -10.09
CA MET A 53 30.31 1.59 -9.46
C MET A 53 29.43 0.81 -10.45
N LYS A 54 29.35 1.24 -11.72
CA LYS A 54 28.49 0.66 -12.76
C LYS A 54 28.56 -0.88 -12.85
N PRO A 55 29.74 -1.54 -12.77
CA PRO A 55 29.82 -3.01 -12.85
C PRO A 55 29.20 -3.74 -11.64
N SER A 56 29.03 -3.05 -10.52
CA SER A 56 28.60 -3.64 -9.24
C SER A 56 27.12 -3.41 -8.93
N ILE A 57 26.47 -2.49 -9.65
CA ILE A 57 25.06 -2.14 -9.49
C ILE A 57 24.20 -2.91 -10.50
N SER A 58 22.97 -3.21 -10.10
CA SER A 58 22.01 -4.00 -10.87
C SER A 58 20.80 -3.19 -11.32
N GLY A 59 20.66 -1.95 -10.85
CA GLY A 59 19.49 -1.11 -11.08
C GLY A 59 19.60 0.24 -10.40
N LEU A 60 18.61 1.10 -10.62
CA LEU A 60 18.50 2.43 -10.01
C LEU A 60 17.24 2.49 -9.15
N ALA A 61 17.33 3.07 -7.96
CA ALA A 61 16.19 3.31 -7.08
C ALA A 61 15.82 4.80 -7.11
N LEU A 62 14.59 5.09 -7.55
CA LEU A 62 14.08 6.45 -7.75
C LEU A 62 13.11 6.80 -6.64
N TYR A 63 13.31 7.94 -6.00
CA TYR A 63 12.40 8.47 -4.97
C TYR A 63 11.40 9.49 -5.53
N ASP A 64 11.69 10.04 -6.70
CA ASP A 64 10.86 11.02 -7.40
C ASP A 64 10.99 10.83 -8.91
N SER A 65 9.87 10.89 -9.61
CA SER A 65 9.81 10.84 -11.07
C SER A 65 10.53 12.02 -11.75
N ALA A 66 10.66 13.18 -11.08
CA ALA A 66 11.38 14.32 -11.64
C ALA A 66 12.88 14.04 -11.85
N SER A 67 13.47 13.11 -11.09
CA SER A 67 14.88 12.76 -11.20
C SER A 67 15.21 11.85 -12.39
N LEU A 68 14.20 11.38 -13.14
CA LEU A 68 14.41 10.52 -14.31
C LEU A 68 15.18 11.22 -15.44
N GLY A 69 14.97 12.52 -15.64
CA GLY A 69 15.67 13.30 -16.66
C GLY A 69 17.15 13.55 -16.35
N ASP A 70 17.57 13.33 -15.10
CA ASP A 70 18.93 13.59 -14.65
C ASP A 70 19.87 12.39 -14.80
N ILE A 71 19.33 11.23 -15.16
CA ILE A 71 20.07 9.96 -15.26
C ILE A 71 21.02 10.01 -16.47
N PRO A 72 22.33 9.73 -16.29
CA PRO A 72 23.28 9.62 -17.38
C PRO A 72 22.91 8.50 -18.37
N ASP A 73 23.14 8.72 -19.66
CA ASP A 73 22.84 7.76 -20.74
C ASP A 73 23.54 6.42 -20.52
N GLU A 74 24.71 6.41 -19.88
CA GLU A 74 25.47 5.22 -19.55
C GLU A 74 24.74 4.29 -18.57
N LEU A 75 23.78 4.80 -17.80
CA LEU A 75 22.97 4.06 -16.85
C LEU A 75 21.55 3.77 -17.38
N SER A 76 21.23 4.19 -18.60
CA SER A 76 19.89 4.07 -19.18
C SER A 76 19.40 2.63 -19.29
N GLU A 77 20.30 1.67 -19.53
CA GLU A 77 20.01 0.23 -19.64
C GLU A 77 19.67 -0.45 -18.30
N LEU A 78 19.89 0.24 -17.17
CA LEU A 78 19.63 -0.34 -15.86
C LEU A 78 18.14 -0.20 -15.48
N PRO A 79 17.54 -1.26 -14.89
CA PRO A 79 16.15 -1.22 -14.46
C PRO A 79 15.93 -0.19 -13.35
N ARG A 80 14.83 0.56 -13.44
CA ARG A 80 14.49 1.65 -12.55
C ARG A 80 13.35 1.26 -11.63
N LEU A 81 13.65 1.19 -10.33
CA LEU A 81 12.69 0.93 -9.26
C LEU A 81 12.16 2.24 -8.69
N ALA A 82 10.89 2.54 -8.92
CA ALA A 82 10.20 3.62 -8.23
C ALA A 82 9.82 3.21 -6.81
N LEU A 83 10.32 4.00 -5.86
CA LEU A 83 9.94 3.99 -4.45
C LEU A 83 8.89 5.06 -4.15
N GLU A 84 8.48 5.84 -5.16
CA GLU A 84 7.27 6.64 -5.09
C GLU A 84 6.05 5.71 -4.97
N ASN A 85 5.04 6.16 -4.22
CA ASN A 85 3.80 5.44 -3.99
C ASN A 85 2.70 6.03 -4.88
N PRO A 86 2.51 5.55 -6.12
CA PRO A 86 1.45 6.04 -6.99
C PRO A 86 0.08 5.79 -6.34
N ALA A 87 -0.77 6.82 -6.34
CA ALA A 87 -2.11 6.72 -5.75
C ALA A 87 -3.12 6.04 -6.68
N THR A 88 -2.87 6.02 -7.99
CA THR A 88 -3.81 5.52 -9.02
C THR A 88 -3.10 4.88 -10.21
N PRO A 89 -3.77 4.02 -11.01
CA PRO A 89 -3.19 3.44 -12.22
C PRO A 89 -2.75 4.49 -13.25
N GLN A 90 -3.38 5.67 -13.32
CA GLN A 90 -2.92 6.74 -14.20
C GLN A 90 -1.52 7.25 -13.81
N LYS A 91 -1.23 7.34 -12.51
CA LYS A 91 0.12 7.70 -12.04
C LYS A 91 1.14 6.61 -12.37
N VAL A 92 0.75 5.34 -12.32
CA VAL A 92 1.58 4.23 -12.80
C VAL A 92 1.87 4.39 -14.31
N LEU A 93 0.84 4.58 -15.15
CA LEU A 93 1.01 4.78 -16.59
C LEU A 93 1.91 6.00 -16.90
N HIS A 94 1.73 7.10 -16.17
CA HIS A 94 2.56 8.29 -16.30
C HIS A 94 4.04 7.98 -15.99
N ALA A 95 4.31 7.28 -14.89
CA ALA A 95 5.68 6.93 -14.52
C ALA A 95 6.31 5.93 -15.51
N ILE A 96 5.53 5.01 -16.10
CA ILE A 96 5.98 4.13 -17.18
C ILE A 96 6.32 4.93 -18.44
N SER A 97 5.51 5.94 -18.80
CA SER A 97 5.79 6.85 -19.93
C SER A 97 7.11 7.62 -19.75
N LEU A 98 7.48 7.93 -18.50
CA LEU A 98 8.78 8.52 -18.16
C LEU A 98 9.93 7.50 -18.10
N GLY A 99 9.65 6.20 -18.29
CA GLY A 99 10.63 5.13 -18.33
C GLY A 99 10.94 4.50 -16.97
N THR A 100 9.96 4.37 -16.07
CA THR A 100 10.09 3.57 -14.84
C THR A 100 9.68 2.11 -15.08
N ASP A 101 10.40 1.14 -14.50
CA ASP A 101 10.21 -0.29 -14.77
C ASP A 101 9.53 -1.05 -13.62
N LEU A 102 9.94 -0.78 -12.37
CA LEU A 102 9.47 -1.50 -11.18
C LEU A 102 8.73 -0.55 -10.24
N PHE A 103 7.63 -1.02 -9.67
CA PHE A 103 6.71 -0.20 -8.89
C PHE A 103 6.36 -0.82 -7.55
N THR A 104 6.16 0.05 -6.55
CA THR A 104 5.32 -0.26 -5.39
C THR A 104 3.91 0.24 -5.66
N ILE A 105 2.88 -0.56 -5.33
CA ILE A 105 1.47 -0.23 -5.63
C ILE A 105 0.60 -0.33 -4.36
N PRO A 106 0.84 0.50 -3.33
CA PRO A 106 0.14 0.39 -2.06
C PRO A 106 -1.36 0.70 -2.16
N PHE A 107 -1.80 1.43 -3.20
CA PHE A 107 -3.22 1.74 -3.41
C PHE A 107 -4.08 0.48 -3.58
N VAL A 108 -3.50 -0.64 -4.03
CA VAL A 108 -4.21 -1.93 -4.16
C VAL A 108 -4.68 -2.40 -2.78
N SER A 109 -3.79 -2.40 -1.80
CA SER A 109 -4.13 -2.76 -0.42
C SER A 109 -5.06 -1.74 0.22
N GLN A 110 -4.87 -0.44 -0.06
CA GLN A 110 -5.74 0.62 0.45
C GLN A 110 -7.17 0.48 -0.10
N ALA A 111 -7.33 0.14 -1.38
CA ALA A 111 -8.62 -0.15 -1.99
C ALA A 111 -9.26 -1.38 -1.35
N THR A 112 -8.49 -2.46 -1.15
CA THR A 112 -8.97 -3.65 -0.43
C THR A 112 -9.47 -3.31 0.97
N ASP A 113 -8.70 -2.57 1.76
CA ASP A 113 -9.06 -2.16 3.13
C ASP A 113 -10.28 -1.23 3.14
N ALA A 114 -10.48 -0.46 2.07
CA ALA A 114 -11.68 0.36 1.88
C ALA A 114 -12.91 -0.45 1.47
N GLY A 115 -12.77 -1.73 1.06
CA GLY A 115 -13.87 -2.51 0.50
C GLY A 115 -14.15 -2.17 -0.97
N ILE A 116 -13.16 -1.62 -1.66
CA ILE A 116 -13.24 -1.23 -3.07
C ILE A 116 -12.66 -2.34 -3.93
N VAL A 117 -13.46 -2.79 -4.89
CA VAL A 117 -13.08 -3.76 -5.93
C VAL A 117 -12.67 -2.98 -7.17
N LEU A 118 -11.42 -3.13 -7.61
CA LEU A 118 -10.92 -2.45 -8.81
C LEU A 118 -11.67 -2.92 -10.06
N ASP A 119 -12.05 -1.98 -10.92
CA ASP A 119 -12.86 -2.24 -12.11
C ASP A 119 -12.38 -1.40 -13.30
N PHE A 120 -11.12 -1.63 -13.69
CA PHE A 120 -10.55 -1.04 -14.89
C PHE A 120 -9.81 -2.08 -15.73
N GLU A 121 -9.69 -1.80 -17.03
CA GLU A 121 -8.92 -2.61 -17.97
C GLU A 121 -7.96 -1.73 -18.77
N PHE A 122 -6.81 -2.30 -19.10
CA PHE A 122 -5.82 -1.66 -19.97
C PHE A 122 -5.25 -2.72 -20.93
N PRO A 123 -5.21 -2.47 -22.25
CA PRO A 123 -5.81 -1.34 -22.97
C PRO A 123 -7.33 -1.26 -22.84
N VAL A 124 -7.90 -0.06 -22.99
CA VAL A 124 -9.35 0.11 -22.98
C VAL A 124 -9.95 -0.46 -24.26
N LYS A 125 -10.97 -1.33 -24.15
CA LYS A 125 -11.68 -1.85 -25.32
C LYS A 125 -12.39 -0.72 -26.07
N THR A 126 -12.33 -0.74 -27.41
CA THR A 126 -12.89 0.30 -28.30
C THR A 126 -14.35 0.64 -28.02
N ALA A 127 -15.16 -0.34 -27.58
CA ALA A 127 -16.56 -0.13 -27.21
C ALA A 127 -16.76 0.84 -26.02
N SER A 128 -15.76 0.97 -25.14
CA SER A 128 -15.81 1.91 -24.01
C SER A 128 -15.43 3.34 -24.41
N ILE A 129 -14.84 3.56 -25.59
CA ILE A 129 -14.31 4.87 -26.04
C ILE A 129 -15.42 5.75 -26.67
N THR A 130 -16.48 5.14 -27.21
CA THR A 130 -17.53 5.83 -27.97
C THR A 130 -18.59 6.52 -27.09
N ALA A 131 -18.55 6.34 -25.76
CA ALA A 131 -19.50 6.95 -24.84
C ALA A 131 -19.05 8.38 -24.48
N ARG A 132 -19.79 9.40 -24.91
CA ARG A 132 -19.75 10.78 -24.36
C ARG A 132 -20.29 10.85 -22.91
N ALA A 133 -20.06 9.82 -22.11
CA ALA A 133 -20.57 9.69 -20.76
C ALA A 133 -19.55 10.21 -19.73
N GLU A 134 -20.03 10.41 -18.49
CA GLU A 134 -19.17 10.63 -17.33
C GLU A 134 -18.08 9.56 -17.25
N ARG A 135 -16.88 9.97 -16.82
CA ARG A 135 -15.74 9.06 -16.68
C ARG A 135 -16.11 7.91 -15.74
N LYS A 136 -15.75 6.68 -16.11
CA LYS A 136 -15.98 5.48 -15.30
C LYS A 136 -15.12 5.54 -14.03
N PRO A 137 -15.64 5.16 -12.85
CA PRO A 137 -14.83 5.05 -11.65
C PRO A 137 -13.77 3.95 -11.82
N LEU A 138 -12.67 4.06 -11.06
CA LEU A 138 -11.59 3.06 -11.05
C LEU A 138 -11.94 1.76 -10.28
N GLY A 139 -13.06 1.76 -9.58
CA GLY A 139 -13.51 0.61 -8.81
C GLY A 139 -14.93 0.81 -8.34
N ILE A 140 -15.44 -0.21 -7.66
CA ILE A 140 -16.80 -0.25 -7.14
C ILE A 140 -16.74 -0.42 -5.63
N ASP A 141 -17.51 0.40 -4.91
CA ASP A 141 -17.64 0.31 -3.47
C ASP A 141 -18.65 -0.78 -3.09
N PHE A 142 -18.17 -1.86 -2.45
CA PHE A 142 -18.98 -3.00 -2.04
C PHE A 142 -19.68 -2.83 -0.69
N TRP A 143 -19.53 -1.69 -0.02
CA TRP A 143 -20.33 -1.36 1.17
C TRP A 143 -21.75 -0.91 0.81
N LEU A 144 -21.97 -0.50 -0.44
CA LEU A 144 -23.25 0.05 -0.87
C LEU A 144 -24.37 -1.01 -0.79
N PRO A 145 -25.54 -0.68 -0.20
CA PRO A 145 -26.65 -1.63 -0.02
C PRO A 145 -27.18 -2.23 -1.31
N GLN A 146 -26.99 -1.55 -2.44
CA GLN A 146 -27.41 -2.02 -3.77
C GLN A 146 -26.80 -3.39 -4.14
N HIS A 147 -25.68 -3.77 -3.51
CA HIS A 147 -25.02 -5.06 -3.77
C HIS A 147 -25.55 -6.20 -2.91
N ALA A 148 -26.36 -5.93 -1.87
CA ALA A 148 -26.80 -6.92 -0.88
C ALA A 148 -27.66 -8.06 -1.45
N ALA A 149 -28.33 -7.85 -2.59
CA ALA A 149 -29.18 -8.85 -3.26
C ALA A 149 -28.70 -9.19 -4.68
N ASP A 150 -27.52 -8.72 -5.07
CA ASP A 150 -26.99 -8.90 -6.42
C ASP A 150 -26.21 -10.22 -6.53
N LEU A 151 -26.74 -11.15 -7.33
CA LEU A 151 -26.15 -12.49 -7.55
C LEU A 151 -25.22 -12.54 -8.78
N SER A 152 -24.93 -11.41 -9.41
CA SER A 152 -23.93 -11.30 -10.47
C SER A 152 -22.49 -11.44 -9.91
N PRO A 153 -21.49 -11.77 -10.75
CA PRO A 153 -20.09 -11.75 -10.33
C PRO A 153 -19.62 -10.35 -9.92
N LEU A 154 -18.50 -10.27 -9.20
CA LEU A 154 -17.94 -8.98 -8.73
C LEU A 154 -17.65 -8.03 -9.89
N THR A 155 -16.95 -8.52 -10.92
CA THR A 155 -16.78 -7.81 -12.20
C THR A 155 -17.20 -8.74 -13.34
N PRO A 156 -18.10 -8.30 -14.25
CA PRO A 156 -18.48 -9.10 -15.41
C PRO A 156 -17.28 -9.46 -16.30
N GLY A 157 -17.11 -10.75 -16.61
CA GLY A 157 -16.03 -11.24 -17.48
C GLY A 157 -14.66 -11.40 -16.80
N CYS A 158 -14.55 -11.15 -15.49
CA CYS A 158 -13.32 -11.44 -14.74
C CYS A 158 -13.23 -12.94 -14.39
N GLU A 159 -12.05 -13.53 -14.60
CA GLU A 159 -11.80 -14.98 -14.43
C GLU A 159 -11.15 -15.32 -13.07
N CYS A 160 -11.00 -14.34 -12.17
CA CYS A 160 -10.39 -14.57 -10.86
C CYS A 160 -11.25 -15.50 -9.98
N TYR A 161 -10.61 -16.09 -8.96
CA TYR A 161 -11.31 -16.99 -8.02
C TYR A 161 -12.55 -16.32 -7.37
N ALA A 162 -12.44 -15.04 -7.00
CA ALA A 162 -13.54 -14.32 -6.38
C ALA A 162 -14.74 -14.14 -7.33
N CYS A 163 -14.50 -13.77 -8.60
CA CYS A 163 -15.56 -13.56 -9.59
C CYS A 163 -16.18 -14.88 -10.08
N THR A 164 -15.42 -15.97 -10.14
CA THR A 164 -15.90 -17.26 -10.66
C THR A 164 -16.63 -18.11 -9.62
N LYS A 165 -16.36 -17.91 -8.32
CA LYS A 165 -16.95 -18.71 -7.23
C LYS A 165 -17.93 -17.96 -6.34
N HIS A 166 -17.89 -16.64 -6.35
CA HIS A 166 -18.69 -15.82 -5.47
C HIS A 166 -19.41 -14.71 -6.25
N HIS A 167 -20.44 -14.15 -5.61
CA HIS A 167 -21.28 -13.10 -6.18
C HIS A 167 -21.25 -11.86 -5.28
N ARG A 168 -21.79 -10.75 -5.81
CA ARG A 168 -21.71 -9.45 -5.15
C ARG A 168 -22.38 -9.41 -3.78
N ALA A 169 -23.55 -10.03 -3.64
CA ALA A 169 -24.27 -10.14 -2.37
C ALA A 169 -23.48 -10.90 -1.30
N TYR A 170 -22.71 -11.92 -1.68
CA TYR A 170 -21.91 -12.68 -0.73
C TYR A 170 -20.75 -11.83 -0.21
N LEU A 171 -20.06 -11.12 -1.11
CA LEU A 171 -18.98 -10.23 -0.71
C LEU A 171 -19.50 -9.09 0.19
N GLN A 172 -20.60 -8.44 -0.19
CA GLN A 172 -21.20 -7.38 0.61
C GLN A 172 -21.62 -7.88 2.00
N HIS A 173 -22.23 -9.07 2.08
CA HIS A 173 -22.56 -9.72 3.34
C HIS A 173 -21.32 -9.93 4.22
N LEU A 174 -20.21 -10.45 3.66
CA LEU A 174 -18.96 -10.65 4.40
C LEU A 174 -18.38 -9.34 4.94
N LEU A 175 -18.42 -8.26 4.14
CA LEU A 175 -17.95 -6.94 4.57
C LEU A 175 -18.80 -6.39 5.72
N VAL A 176 -20.13 -6.48 5.61
CA VAL A 176 -21.07 -6.03 6.66
C VAL A 176 -20.90 -6.87 7.94
N ALA A 177 -20.72 -8.18 7.81
CA ALA A 177 -20.41 -9.08 8.92
C ALA A 177 -18.99 -8.89 9.49
N LYS A 178 -18.17 -8.08 8.82
CA LYS A 178 -16.76 -7.83 9.13
C LYS A 178 -15.92 -9.12 9.17
N GLU A 179 -16.19 -10.05 8.26
CA GLU A 179 -15.49 -11.32 8.13
C GLU A 179 -14.25 -11.21 7.24
N MET A 180 -13.10 -11.70 7.72
CA MET A 180 -11.79 -11.53 7.06
C MET A 180 -11.77 -12.05 5.62
N LEU A 181 -12.58 -13.06 5.30
CA LEU A 181 -12.70 -13.62 3.96
C LEU A 181 -13.12 -12.57 2.92
N GLY A 182 -13.92 -11.56 3.30
CA GLY A 182 -14.33 -10.49 2.40
C GLY A 182 -13.12 -9.73 1.84
N TRP A 183 -12.19 -9.32 2.71
CA TRP A 183 -10.96 -8.64 2.29
C TRP A 183 -10.02 -9.55 1.50
N VAL A 184 -9.94 -10.84 1.83
CA VAL A 184 -9.15 -11.81 1.06
C VAL A 184 -9.67 -11.93 -0.37
N LEU A 185 -10.98 -12.02 -0.56
CA LEU A 185 -11.59 -12.10 -1.89
C LEU A 185 -11.35 -10.82 -2.71
N ILE A 186 -11.45 -9.66 -2.08
CA ILE A 186 -11.14 -8.38 -2.74
C ILE A 186 -9.66 -8.31 -3.11
N GLN A 187 -8.75 -8.74 -2.23
CA GLN A 187 -7.32 -8.76 -2.51
C GLN A 187 -6.98 -9.65 -3.72
N VAL A 188 -7.59 -10.85 -3.78
CA VAL A 188 -7.43 -11.77 -4.91
C VAL A 188 -7.90 -11.14 -6.21
N HIS A 189 -9.05 -10.48 -6.20
CA HIS A 189 -9.58 -9.78 -7.38
C HIS A 189 -8.68 -8.60 -7.79
N ASN A 190 -8.34 -7.73 -6.84
CA ASN A 190 -7.59 -6.51 -7.11
C ASN A 190 -6.18 -6.83 -7.65
N HIS A 191 -5.51 -7.87 -7.16
CA HIS A 191 -4.24 -8.33 -7.74
C HIS A 191 -4.42 -8.87 -9.16
N HIS A 192 -5.47 -9.66 -9.40
CA HIS A 192 -5.73 -10.18 -10.75
C HIS A 192 -5.96 -9.05 -11.77
N VAL A 193 -6.69 -7.99 -11.38
CA VAL A 193 -6.87 -6.79 -12.21
C VAL A 193 -5.52 -6.12 -12.49
N MET A 194 -4.64 -6.00 -11.49
CA MET A 194 -3.31 -5.43 -11.69
C MET A 194 -2.41 -6.29 -12.57
N ASP A 195 -2.49 -7.62 -12.46
CA ASP A 195 -1.74 -8.54 -13.32
C ASP A 195 -2.13 -8.38 -14.79
N LEU A 196 -3.44 -8.29 -15.07
CA LEU A 196 -3.96 -8.02 -16.40
C LEU A 196 -3.58 -6.62 -16.89
N PHE A 197 -3.66 -5.61 -16.04
CA PHE A 197 -3.25 -4.24 -16.34
C PHE A 197 -1.79 -4.18 -16.78
N PHE A 198 -0.87 -4.75 -16.01
CA PHE A 198 0.56 -4.76 -16.38
C PHE A 198 0.85 -5.64 -17.60
N ALA A 199 0.09 -6.71 -17.82
CA ALA A 199 0.19 -7.50 -19.05
C ALA A 199 -0.19 -6.67 -20.28
N GLY A 200 -1.31 -5.94 -20.21
CA GLY A 200 -1.73 -5.05 -21.29
C GLY A 200 -0.78 -3.87 -21.50
N VAL A 201 -0.15 -3.35 -20.45
CA VAL A 201 0.91 -2.35 -20.57
C VAL A 201 2.07 -2.89 -21.39
N ARG A 202 2.62 -4.05 -21.02
CA ARG A 202 3.73 -4.68 -21.77
C ARG A 202 3.37 -4.92 -23.23
N GLU A 203 2.20 -5.49 -23.49
CA GLU A 203 1.70 -5.73 -24.84
C GLU A 203 1.58 -4.43 -25.67
N SER A 204 1.10 -3.35 -25.05
CA SER A 204 0.97 -2.07 -25.75
C SER A 204 2.31 -1.40 -26.07
N ILE A 205 3.32 -1.59 -25.20
CA ILE A 205 4.70 -1.13 -25.43
C ILE A 205 5.32 -1.91 -26.60
N GLU A 206 5.20 -3.24 -26.60
CA GLU A 206 5.67 -4.10 -27.70
C GLU A 206 5.04 -3.72 -29.04
N LYS A 207 3.77 -3.31 -29.03
CA LYS A 207 3.03 -2.88 -30.23
C LYS A 207 3.26 -1.41 -30.62
N GLY A 208 3.97 -0.62 -29.81
CA GLY A 208 4.14 0.82 -30.05
C GLY A 208 2.85 1.65 -29.90
N THR A 209 1.84 1.13 -29.20
CA THR A 209 0.51 1.77 -29.00
C THR A 209 0.29 2.28 -27.58
N PHE A 210 1.32 2.22 -26.72
CA PHE A 210 1.22 2.56 -25.30
C PHE A 210 0.65 3.97 -25.05
N GLU A 211 1.18 5.00 -25.70
CA GLU A 211 0.73 6.39 -25.47
C GLU A 211 -0.72 6.62 -25.92
N GLU A 212 -1.14 5.99 -27.02
CA GLU A 212 -2.53 6.03 -27.49
C GLU A 212 -3.49 5.37 -26.49
N ASN A 213 -3.10 4.20 -25.98
CA ASN A 213 -3.86 3.44 -25.00
C ASN A 213 -3.91 4.15 -23.64
N ARG A 214 -2.83 4.79 -23.22
CA ARG A 214 -2.79 5.65 -22.03
C ARG A 214 -3.74 6.82 -22.18
N ALA A 215 -3.68 7.56 -23.29
CA ALA A 215 -4.60 8.68 -23.54
C ALA A 215 -6.06 8.21 -23.61
N ALA A 216 -6.32 6.99 -24.10
CA ALA A 216 -7.65 6.39 -24.06
C ALA A 216 -8.09 6.06 -22.63
N PHE A 217 -7.20 5.52 -21.80
CA PHE A 217 -7.46 5.22 -20.40
C PHE A 217 -7.82 6.48 -19.60
N GLU A 218 -7.05 7.57 -19.75
CA GLU A 218 -7.31 8.86 -19.10
C GLU A 218 -8.63 9.53 -19.55
N ARG A 219 -9.09 9.24 -20.77
CA ARG A 219 -10.40 9.69 -21.26
C ARG A 219 -11.56 8.90 -20.66
N VAL A 220 -11.38 7.60 -20.43
CA VAL A 220 -12.45 6.68 -20.03
C VAL A 220 -12.61 6.63 -18.51
N TYR A 221 -11.53 6.63 -17.75
CA TYR A 221 -11.54 6.45 -16.30
C TYR A 221 -11.32 7.74 -15.52
N ALA A 222 -11.96 7.85 -14.36
CA ALA A 222 -11.76 8.91 -13.39
C ALA A 222 -10.35 8.85 -12.78
N ASP A 223 -9.85 9.98 -12.32
CA ASP A 223 -8.48 10.18 -11.84
C ASP A 223 -8.26 9.81 -10.36
N GLN A 224 -9.33 9.44 -9.65
CA GLN A 224 -9.31 9.09 -8.23
C GLN A 224 -10.07 7.77 -7.97
N LEU A 225 -9.63 7.04 -6.95
CA LEU A 225 -10.37 5.90 -6.43
C LEU A 225 -11.69 6.39 -5.78
N PRO A 226 -12.75 5.57 -5.80
CA PRO A 226 -14.00 5.89 -5.10
C PRO A 226 -13.77 6.22 -3.62
N GLU A 227 -14.59 7.11 -3.07
CA GLU A 227 -14.54 7.41 -1.64
C GLU A 227 -14.93 6.18 -0.81
N LYS A 228 -14.20 5.97 0.29
CA LYS A 228 -14.48 4.88 1.23
C LYS A 228 -15.73 5.21 2.05
N THR A 229 -16.81 4.45 1.89
CA THR A 229 -18.01 4.60 2.74
C THR A 229 -18.03 3.69 3.97
N GLY A 230 -17.27 2.59 3.95
CA GLY A 230 -17.29 1.58 5.02
C GLY A 230 -16.21 1.71 6.10
N GLN A 231 -16.30 0.86 7.13
CA GLN A 231 -15.41 0.93 8.31
C GLN A 231 -14.09 0.15 8.17
N GLY A 232 -13.84 -0.50 7.04
CA GLY A 232 -12.64 -1.33 6.81
C GLY A 232 -12.55 -2.55 7.75
N PRO A 233 -11.44 -3.30 7.72
CA PRO A 233 -11.30 -4.54 8.49
C PRO A 233 -11.26 -4.26 9.99
N ARG A 234 -11.66 -5.28 10.79
CA ARG A 234 -11.52 -5.24 12.26
C ARG A 234 -10.02 -5.23 12.60
N LEU A 235 -9.47 -4.06 12.85
CA LEU A 235 -8.08 -3.89 13.28
C LEU A 235 -7.94 -4.31 14.76
N ARG A 236 -7.00 -5.20 15.04
CA ARG A 236 -6.60 -5.58 16.41
C ARG A 236 -5.56 -4.60 16.94
N GLY A 237 -5.47 -4.47 18.26
CA GLY A 237 -4.58 -3.51 18.93
C GLY A 237 -3.14 -3.46 18.37
N TYR A 238 -2.52 -4.62 18.11
CA TYR A 238 -1.14 -4.68 17.61
C TYR A 238 -0.96 -4.10 16.18
N GLN A 239 -2.05 -3.88 15.45
CA GLN A 239 -2.05 -3.27 14.11
C GLN A 239 -2.13 -1.74 14.17
N PHE A 240 -2.36 -1.14 15.35
CA PHE A 240 -2.29 0.30 15.55
C PHE A 240 -0.85 0.72 15.87
N THR A 241 -0.08 1.06 14.85
CA THR A 241 1.21 1.74 15.02
C THR A 241 1.00 3.26 15.01
N SER A 242 1.52 3.95 16.02
CA SER A 242 1.73 5.41 15.95
C SER A 242 2.66 5.67 14.77
N SER A 243 2.19 6.43 13.78
CA SER A 243 2.88 6.58 12.49
C SER A 243 3.40 8.01 12.29
N GLY A 244 2.89 8.98 13.09
CA GLY A 244 3.33 10.37 13.06
C GLY A 244 4.42 10.71 14.08
N PRO A 245 5.33 11.66 13.77
CA PRO A 245 6.26 12.23 14.75
C PRO A 245 5.48 12.83 15.94
N GLY A 246 5.70 12.31 17.16
CA GLY A 246 5.03 12.79 18.37
C GLY A 246 3.63 12.23 18.63
N GLU A 247 3.11 11.31 17.79
CA GLU A 247 1.87 10.61 18.12
C GLU A 247 2.08 9.71 19.35
N ALA A 248 1.20 9.83 20.34
CA ALA A 248 1.18 8.92 21.47
C ALA A 248 0.98 7.48 20.99
N LYS A 249 1.61 6.52 21.69
CA LYS A 249 1.47 5.09 21.40
C LYS A 249 -0.02 4.73 21.47
N LYS A 250 -0.64 4.45 20.32
CA LYS A 250 -2.08 4.11 20.21
C LYS A 250 -2.46 2.87 21.02
N ASN A 251 -1.48 2.00 21.26
CA ASN A 251 -1.57 0.81 22.10
C ASN A 251 -0.66 0.96 23.33
N PRO A 252 -1.05 1.72 24.38
CA PRO A 252 -0.29 1.75 25.62
C PRO A 252 -0.23 0.35 26.23
N SER A 253 0.91 -0.03 26.81
CA SER A 253 1.02 -1.32 27.50
C SER A 253 0.05 -1.32 28.68
N ALA A 254 -0.85 -2.31 28.74
CA ALA A 254 -1.69 -2.53 29.93
C ALA A 254 -0.86 -3.04 31.11
N TYR A 255 0.31 -3.63 30.84
CA TYR A 255 1.26 -4.07 31.85
C TYR A 255 2.18 -2.91 32.22
N LYS A 256 2.06 -2.45 33.47
CA LYS A 256 3.10 -1.67 34.17
C LYS A 256 4.00 -2.63 34.95
N MET A 257 5.25 -2.24 35.21
CA MET A 257 6.13 -3.03 36.07
C MET A 257 5.49 -3.15 37.46
N LEU A 258 5.61 -4.31 38.09
CA LEU A 258 4.90 -4.67 39.33
C LEU A 258 5.13 -3.66 40.49
N ASP A 259 6.27 -2.97 40.48
CA ASP A 259 6.59 -1.92 41.46
C ASP A 259 5.97 -0.55 41.13
N GLU A 260 5.68 -0.24 39.85
CA GLU A 260 4.99 0.98 39.41
C GLU A 260 3.45 0.88 39.52
N GLY A 261 2.93 -0.34 39.73
CA GLY A 261 1.51 -0.61 39.93
C GLY A 261 1.07 -0.66 41.40
N LYS A 262 2.01 -0.57 42.36
CA LYS A 262 1.69 -0.63 43.80
C LYS A 262 0.77 0.50 44.25
N GLU A 263 0.94 1.70 43.72
CA GLU A 263 0.07 2.85 44.03
C GLU A 263 -1.38 2.64 43.58
N VAL A 264 -1.61 1.97 42.44
CA VAL A 264 -2.97 1.70 41.92
C VAL A 264 -3.62 0.50 42.61
N LEU A 265 -2.82 -0.47 43.08
CA LEU A 265 -3.32 -1.62 43.83
C LEU A 265 -3.70 -1.26 45.27
N GLU A 266 -3.02 -0.30 45.90
CA GLU A 266 -3.39 0.22 47.23
C GLU A 266 -4.78 0.89 47.24
N GLU A 267 -5.25 1.43 46.12
CA GLU A 267 -6.59 2.01 46.00
C GLU A 267 -7.71 0.96 45.84
N SER A 268 -7.38 -0.27 45.44
CA SER A 268 -8.36 -1.37 45.35
C SER A 268 -8.56 -2.08 46.69
N VAL A 269 -9.06 -1.34 47.70
CA VAL A 269 -9.42 -1.91 49.00
C VAL A 269 -10.70 -2.73 48.86
N THR A 270 -10.56 -4.04 48.70
CA THR A 270 -11.69 -4.98 48.81
C THR A 270 -12.28 -4.89 50.23
N PRO A 271 -13.60 -4.69 50.39
CA PRO A 271 -14.23 -4.63 51.71
C PRO A 271 -14.03 -5.95 52.47
N GLY A 272 -13.46 -5.88 53.68
CA GLY A 272 -13.37 -7.03 54.57
C GLY A 272 -14.74 -7.44 55.12
N SER A 273 -14.85 -8.65 55.69
CA SER A 273 -16.12 -9.25 56.16
C SER A 273 -16.83 -8.52 57.32
N ALA A 274 -16.31 -7.37 57.76
CA ALA A 274 -16.84 -6.54 58.85
C ALA A 274 -17.22 -5.12 58.38
N THR A 275 -17.41 -4.91 57.08
CA THR A 275 -17.77 -3.60 56.52
C THR A 275 -19.29 -3.37 56.60
N ASN A 276 -19.69 -2.21 57.13
CA ASN A 276 -21.09 -1.86 57.29
C ASN A 276 -21.66 -1.23 56.01
N ALA A 277 -22.99 -1.19 55.88
CA ALA A 277 -23.66 -0.69 54.67
C ALA A 277 -23.26 0.75 54.27
N LYS A 278 -22.96 1.61 55.26
CA LYS A 278 -22.47 2.98 55.03
C LYS A 278 -21.08 3.02 54.40
N ASP A 279 -20.19 2.12 54.82
CA ASP A 279 -18.80 2.06 54.33
C ASP A 279 -18.74 1.53 52.88
N LEU A 280 -19.73 0.74 52.48
CA LEU A 280 -19.88 0.23 51.11
C LEU A 280 -20.38 1.30 50.14
N GLU A 281 -21.22 2.23 50.61
CA GLU A 281 -21.72 3.36 49.82
C GLU A 281 -20.61 4.41 49.60
N GLU A 282 -19.84 4.77 50.63
CA GLU A 282 -18.72 5.72 50.51
C GLU A 282 -17.63 5.24 49.55
N LYS A 283 -17.45 3.91 49.41
CA LYS A 283 -16.49 3.31 48.49
C LYS A 283 -17.06 2.98 47.11
N GLY A 284 -18.31 3.36 46.84
CA GLY A 284 -18.94 3.19 45.52
C GLY A 284 -19.29 1.75 45.14
N PHE A 285 -19.38 0.84 46.11
CA PHE A 285 -19.75 -0.57 45.88
C PHE A 285 -21.27 -0.81 45.91
N ALA A 286 -22.07 0.11 46.46
CA ALA A 286 -23.52 0.03 46.48
C ALA A 286 -24.17 1.43 46.55
N GLU A 287 -25.36 1.60 45.99
CA GLU A 287 -26.19 2.82 46.15
C GLU A 287 -27.46 2.48 46.95
N LEU A 288 -27.80 3.31 47.95
CA LEU A 288 -29.08 3.18 48.66
C LEU A 288 -30.24 3.60 47.76
N GLN A 289 -31.12 2.65 47.44
CA GLN A 289 -32.41 2.98 46.85
C GLN A 289 -33.26 3.76 47.86
N LYS A 290 -33.42 5.07 47.62
CA LYS A 290 -34.40 5.89 48.34
C LYS A 290 -35.80 5.52 47.87
N SER A 291 -36.63 5.03 48.80
CA SER A 291 -38.08 4.87 48.63
C SER A 291 -38.78 6.22 48.63
#